data_AF-F2QRA6-F1
#
_entry.id   AF-F2QRA6-F1
#
_cell.length_a   1.000
_cell.length_b   1.000
_cell.length_c   1.000
_cell.angle_alpha   90.00
_cell.angle_beta   90.00
_cell.angle_gamma   90.00
#
_symmetry.space_group_name_H-M   'P 1'
#
loop_
_entity.id
_entity.type
_entity.pdbx_description
1 polymer ?
#
loop_
_entity_poly.entity_id
_entity_poly.type
_entity_poly.pdbx_seq_one_letter_code
_entity_poly.pdbx_strand_id
1 'polypeptide(L)'
;MEGLFFNIENGYIEALVRGYRSGLLTSSQYINLTQCDTLEDLKLQLSSTDYGNFMANVPSPLSTSTIQRKASDKLYDEFNYIRSQSTDSLAKFMDYITYGYMIDNVALMITGTIHERDRSEILDRCHPLGWFDTLPTLSVATDIESLYQTVLIDTPLAPYFYDCLSAEDLDDLNIEIIRNKLYKAYLEDFYKFSQTLPSPANEVMDRLLQFEGDKRAINITLNSIGTELTPEVKLEIFPQLGSLIPFHLELSRVEDSETLKGIVSNVGTYKDFFGSDDDKNLEDHFYQHEMNLCRDAFTQQFTISTIWSWVRSKEQEVRNITWIAECIAQNQKERINNYISVY
;
A
#
# COMPACT_ATOMS: atom_id res chain seq x y z
N MET A 1 2.08 3.83 -31.45
CA MET A 1 1.27 2.80 -32.14
C MET A 1 0.70 1.84 -31.08
N GLU A 2 0.26 2.38 -29.93
CA GLU A 2 0.12 1.64 -28.66
C GLU A 2 -1.31 1.17 -28.40
N GLY A 3 -2.32 1.96 -28.78
CA GLY A 3 -3.74 1.61 -28.60
C GLY A 3 -4.33 0.61 -29.61
N LEU A 4 -3.53 0.07 -30.56
CA LEU A 4 -4.04 -0.76 -31.65
C LEU A 4 -4.57 -2.12 -31.19
N PHE A 5 -3.89 -2.74 -30.22
CA PHE A 5 -4.29 -4.04 -29.67
C PHE A 5 -4.81 -3.93 -28.22
N PHE A 6 -4.50 -2.84 -27.52
CA PHE A 6 -4.88 -2.64 -26.13
C PHE A 6 -6.40 -2.69 -25.91
N ASN A 7 -7.16 -2.02 -26.78
CA ASN A 7 -8.60 -1.89 -26.63
C ASN A 7 -9.38 -3.19 -26.87
N ILE A 8 -8.74 -4.21 -27.46
CA ILE A 8 -9.38 -5.49 -27.78
C ILE A 8 -9.77 -6.21 -26.48
N GLU A 9 -8.88 -6.16 -25.47
CA GLU A 9 -9.06 -6.86 -24.19
C GLU A 9 -9.29 -5.88 -23.04
N ASN A 10 -8.59 -4.74 -23.03
CA ASN A 10 -8.51 -3.87 -21.86
C ASN A 10 -9.29 -2.54 -22.01
N GLY A 11 -9.93 -2.30 -23.15
CA GLY A 11 -10.60 -1.02 -23.44
C GLY A 11 -11.77 -0.72 -22.49
N TYR A 12 -12.60 -1.74 -22.19
CA TYR A 12 -13.70 -1.61 -21.23
C TYR A 12 -13.19 -1.31 -19.81
N ILE A 13 -12.15 -2.02 -19.39
CA ILE A 13 -11.58 -1.89 -18.04
C ILE A 13 -10.92 -0.52 -17.86
N GLU A 14 -10.14 -0.06 -18.84
CA GLU A 14 -9.53 1.27 -18.77
C GLU A 14 -10.59 2.37 -18.67
N ALA A 15 -11.67 2.28 -19.47
CA ALA A 15 -12.77 3.24 -19.41
C ALA A 15 -13.45 3.24 -18.03
N LEU A 16 -13.67 2.07 -17.45
CA LEU A 16 -14.28 1.92 -16.13
C LEU A 16 -13.41 2.54 -15.03
N VAL A 17 -12.11 2.22 -15.02
CA VAL A 17 -11.15 2.74 -14.03
C VAL A 17 -11.03 4.26 -14.12
N ARG A 18 -11.05 4.82 -15.34
CA ARG A 18 -11.09 6.28 -15.54
C ARG A 18 -12.39 6.90 -15.05
N GLY A 19 -13.51 6.19 -15.19
CA GLY A 19 -14.78 6.57 -14.56
C GLY A 19 -14.66 6.63 -13.03
N TYR A 20 -14.08 5.61 -12.41
CA TYR A 20 -13.84 5.60 -10.96
C TYR A 20 -12.88 6.71 -10.50
N ARG A 21 -11.88 7.05 -11.33
CA ARG A 21 -11.02 8.22 -11.07
C ARG A 21 -11.82 9.53 -11.00
N SER A 22 -12.85 9.72 -11.82
CA SER A 22 -13.72 10.89 -11.74
C SER A 22 -14.57 10.94 -10.46
N GLY A 23 -14.74 9.81 -9.77
CA GLY A 23 -15.39 9.73 -8.47
C GLY A 23 -14.46 10.02 -7.28
N LEU A 24 -13.16 10.29 -7.52
CA LEU A 24 -12.23 10.68 -6.46
C LEU A 24 -12.59 12.06 -5.89
N LEU A 25 -12.41 12.22 -4.58
CA LEU A 25 -12.75 13.45 -3.89
C LEU A 25 -11.82 14.59 -4.30
N THR A 26 -12.42 15.68 -4.76
CA THR A 26 -11.73 16.93 -5.12
C THR A 26 -11.41 17.75 -3.88
N SER A 27 -10.43 18.65 -4.01
CA SER A 27 -10.08 19.62 -2.96
C SER A 27 -11.30 20.38 -2.39
N SER A 28 -12.27 20.76 -3.22
CA SER A 28 -13.49 21.43 -2.76
C SER A 28 -14.40 20.52 -1.93
N GLN A 29 -14.48 19.23 -2.26
CA GLN A 29 -15.25 18.26 -1.48
C GLN A 29 -14.60 18.00 -0.13
N TYR A 30 -13.27 17.94 -0.04
CA TYR A 30 -12.57 17.84 1.25
C TYR A 30 -12.84 19.04 2.15
N ILE A 31 -12.86 20.25 1.62
CA ILE A 31 -13.22 21.46 2.39
C ILE A 31 -14.64 21.35 2.97
N ASN A 32 -15.59 20.77 2.22
CA ASN A 32 -16.94 20.56 2.74
C ASN A 32 -16.95 19.50 3.86
N LEU A 33 -16.11 18.46 3.76
CA LEU A 33 -16.01 17.42 4.80
C LEU A 33 -15.38 17.94 6.09
N THR A 34 -14.40 18.86 6.02
CA THR A 34 -13.78 19.44 7.22
C THR A 34 -14.69 20.40 7.98
N GLN A 35 -15.74 20.91 7.32
CA GLN A 35 -16.77 21.75 7.94
C GLN A 35 -17.84 20.97 8.71
N CYS A 36 -17.86 19.63 8.61
CA CYS A 36 -18.79 18.81 9.38
C CYS A 36 -18.50 18.88 10.90
N ASP A 37 -19.58 18.85 11.69
CA ASP A 37 -19.50 18.87 13.16
C ASP A 37 -19.77 17.49 13.78
N THR A 38 -20.54 16.65 13.10
CA THR A 38 -20.84 15.28 13.54
C THR A 38 -20.52 14.24 12.46
N LEU A 39 -20.38 12.98 12.88
CA LEU A 39 -20.19 11.85 11.94
C LEU A 39 -21.43 11.61 11.07
N GLU A 40 -22.63 12.01 11.52
CA GLU A 40 -23.85 11.93 10.71
C GLU A 40 -23.84 13.01 9.61
N ASP A 41 -23.32 14.21 9.90
CA ASP A 41 -23.12 15.25 8.87
C ASP A 41 -22.09 14.79 7.83
N LEU A 42 -21.00 14.16 8.28
CA LEU A 42 -19.99 13.58 7.39
C LEU A 42 -20.62 12.52 6.47
N LYS A 43 -21.44 11.64 7.02
CA LYS A 43 -22.19 10.62 6.24
C LYS A 43 -23.12 11.26 5.22
N LEU A 44 -23.85 12.31 5.60
CA LEU A 44 -24.72 13.04 4.69
C LEU A 44 -23.92 13.69 3.56
N GLN A 45 -22.78 14.31 3.88
CA GLN A 45 -21.93 14.94 2.90
C GLN A 45 -21.31 13.91 1.94
N LEU A 46 -20.85 12.76 2.44
CA LEU A 46 -20.35 11.67 1.61
C LEU A 46 -21.44 11.07 0.72
N SER A 47 -22.71 11.08 1.13
CA SER A 47 -23.81 10.60 0.29
C SER A 47 -24.06 11.43 -0.97
N SER A 48 -23.62 12.70 -0.96
CA SER A 48 -23.66 13.58 -2.14
C SER A 48 -22.53 13.30 -3.14
N THR A 49 -21.54 12.50 -2.74
CA THR A 49 -20.40 12.10 -3.58
C THR A 49 -20.66 10.71 -4.19
N ASP A 50 -19.69 10.20 -4.95
CA ASP A 50 -19.79 8.87 -5.56
C ASP A 50 -19.92 7.73 -4.53
N TYR A 51 -19.55 7.94 -3.27
CA TYR A 51 -19.81 6.98 -2.19
C TYR A 51 -21.31 6.69 -1.97
N GLY A 52 -22.19 7.62 -2.32
CA GLY A 52 -23.65 7.43 -2.27
C GLY A 52 -24.14 6.90 -0.92
N ASN A 53 -25.11 5.99 -0.96
CA ASN A 53 -25.79 5.46 0.24
C ASN A 53 -25.11 4.23 0.86
N PHE A 54 -23.78 4.13 0.80
CA PHE A 54 -23.04 2.96 1.31
C PHE A 54 -23.21 2.71 2.82
N MET A 55 -23.60 3.73 3.59
CA MET A 55 -23.87 3.63 5.04
C MET A 55 -25.37 3.66 5.41
N ALA A 56 -26.29 3.42 4.48
CA ALA A 56 -27.73 3.49 4.76
C ALA A 56 -28.19 2.46 5.82
N ASN A 57 -27.53 1.31 5.88
CA ASN A 57 -27.90 0.20 6.77
C ASN A 57 -27.16 0.21 8.13
N VAL A 58 -26.34 1.22 8.42
CA VAL A 58 -25.58 1.29 9.67
C VAL A 58 -26.44 1.99 10.74
N PRO A 59 -26.83 1.31 11.83
CA PRO A 59 -27.55 1.93 12.94
C PRO A 59 -26.59 2.83 13.75
N SER A 60 -27.11 3.94 14.29
CA SER A 60 -26.36 4.80 15.20
C SER A 60 -26.07 4.07 16.52
N PRO A 61 -24.91 4.28 17.18
CA PRO A 61 -23.88 5.29 16.87
C PRO A 61 -22.90 4.87 15.79
N LEU A 62 -22.59 5.80 14.87
CA LEU A 62 -21.50 5.63 13.91
C LEU A 62 -20.15 5.69 14.62
N SER A 63 -19.29 4.72 14.31
CA SER A 63 -17.88 4.71 14.69
C SER A 63 -17.01 5.01 13.48
N THR A 64 -15.88 5.68 13.70
CA THR A 64 -14.87 5.97 12.66
C THR A 64 -14.36 4.69 11.99
N SER A 65 -14.19 3.61 12.75
CA SER A 65 -13.81 2.29 12.25
C SER A 65 -14.85 1.69 11.29
N THR A 66 -16.14 1.93 11.53
CA THR A 66 -17.20 1.46 10.61
C THR A 66 -17.18 2.25 9.31
N ILE A 67 -16.87 3.55 9.36
CA ILE A 67 -16.73 4.41 8.17
C ILE A 67 -15.55 3.94 7.32
N GLN A 68 -14.39 3.73 7.94
CA GLN A 68 -13.19 3.21 7.28
C GLN A 68 -13.49 1.86 6.62
N ARG A 69 -14.03 0.89 7.38
CA ARG A 69 -14.35 -0.44 6.87
C ARG A 69 -15.30 -0.37 5.68
N LYS A 70 -16.37 0.43 5.76
CA LYS A 70 -17.35 0.53 4.67
C LYS A 70 -16.82 1.24 3.44
N ALA A 71 -15.93 2.23 3.61
CA ALA A 71 -15.27 2.90 2.50
C ALA A 71 -14.26 1.96 1.80
N SER A 72 -13.51 1.18 2.58
CA SER A 72 -12.64 0.12 2.10
C SER A 72 -13.41 -1.01 1.40
N ASP A 73 -14.53 -1.48 1.97
CA ASP A 73 -15.40 -2.51 1.36
C ASP A 73 -15.79 -2.11 -0.07
N LYS A 74 -16.17 -0.85 -0.29
CA LYS A 74 -16.53 -0.33 -1.62
C LYS A 74 -15.36 -0.45 -2.60
N LEU A 75 -14.15 -0.05 -2.19
CA LEU A 75 -12.94 -0.20 -3.02
C LEU A 75 -12.69 -1.67 -3.37
N TYR A 76 -12.90 -2.59 -2.42
CA TYR A 76 -12.68 -4.01 -2.65
C TYR A 76 -13.69 -4.61 -3.63
N ASP A 77 -14.96 -4.23 -3.52
CA ASP A 77 -16.00 -4.66 -4.46
C ASP A 77 -15.69 -4.17 -5.88
N GLU A 78 -15.25 -2.90 -6.02
CA GLU A 78 -14.84 -2.33 -7.30
C GLU A 78 -13.59 -3.03 -7.88
N PHE A 79 -12.60 -3.31 -7.03
CA PHE A 79 -11.38 -4.02 -7.42
C PHE A 79 -11.67 -5.46 -7.87
N ASN A 80 -12.50 -6.19 -7.11
CA ASN A 80 -12.91 -7.55 -7.45
C ASN A 80 -13.74 -7.59 -8.73
N TYR A 81 -14.58 -6.59 -8.97
CA TYR A 81 -15.29 -6.45 -10.23
C TYR A 81 -14.31 -6.31 -11.40
N ILE A 82 -13.32 -5.42 -11.30
CA ILE A 82 -12.28 -5.27 -12.34
C ILE A 82 -11.51 -6.58 -12.55
N ARG A 83 -11.10 -7.24 -11.45
CA ARG A 83 -10.38 -8.52 -11.50
C ARG A 83 -11.18 -9.61 -12.21
N SER A 84 -12.51 -9.67 -11.97
CA SER A 84 -13.39 -10.66 -12.62
C SER A 84 -13.51 -10.50 -14.13
N GLN A 85 -13.28 -9.29 -14.64
CA GLN A 85 -13.33 -8.98 -16.07
C GLN A 85 -11.94 -9.03 -16.74
N SER A 86 -10.88 -9.12 -15.94
CA SER A 86 -9.49 -9.08 -16.41
C SER A 86 -9.05 -10.43 -16.98
N THR A 87 -8.33 -10.42 -18.10
CA THR A 87 -7.80 -11.62 -18.77
C THR A 87 -6.28 -11.64 -18.80
N ASP A 88 -5.70 -12.84 -18.84
CA ASP A 88 -4.28 -13.14 -19.06
C ASP A 88 -3.29 -12.23 -18.33
N SER A 89 -2.71 -11.27 -19.05
CA SER A 89 -1.66 -10.37 -18.54
C SER A 89 -2.20 -9.38 -17.51
N LEU A 90 -3.43 -8.91 -17.68
CA LEU A 90 -4.08 -8.01 -16.74
C LEU A 90 -4.48 -8.72 -15.46
N ALA A 91 -4.99 -9.95 -15.57
CA ALA A 91 -5.30 -10.78 -14.41
C ALA A 91 -4.05 -11.01 -13.55
N LYS A 92 -2.93 -11.40 -14.19
CA LYS A 92 -1.64 -11.52 -13.49
C LYS A 92 -1.20 -10.22 -12.84
N PHE A 93 -1.33 -9.08 -13.54
CA PHE A 93 -1.01 -7.78 -12.96
C PHE A 93 -1.84 -7.48 -11.71
N MET A 94 -3.14 -7.76 -11.74
CA MET A 94 -4.03 -7.60 -10.59
C MET A 94 -3.67 -8.56 -9.45
N ASP A 95 -3.27 -9.79 -9.77
CA ASP A 95 -2.81 -10.76 -8.77
C ASP A 95 -1.54 -10.26 -8.08
N TYR A 96 -0.59 -9.69 -8.81
CA TYR A 96 0.60 -9.06 -8.22
C TYR A 96 0.23 -7.95 -7.22
N ILE A 97 -0.75 -7.09 -7.54
CA ILE A 97 -1.24 -6.08 -6.58
C ILE A 97 -1.72 -6.73 -5.28
N THR A 98 -2.41 -7.87 -5.36
CA THR A 98 -2.90 -8.57 -4.17
C THR A 98 -1.79 -9.18 -3.31
N TYR A 99 -0.64 -9.55 -3.90
CA TYR A 99 0.45 -10.19 -3.18
C TYR A 99 1.04 -9.31 -2.07
N GLY A 100 1.08 -7.99 -2.26
CA GLY A 100 1.48 -7.06 -1.20
C GLY A 100 0.62 -7.21 0.06
N TYR A 101 -0.71 -7.20 -0.11
CA TYR A 101 -1.65 -7.39 1.01
C TYR A 101 -1.61 -8.80 1.59
N MET A 102 -1.31 -9.82 0.76
CA MET A 102 -1.13 -11.19 1.27
C MET A 102 0.10 -11.27 2.18
N ILE A 103 1.20 -10.60 1.85
CA ILE A 103 2.41 -10.57 2.69
C ILE A 103 2.09 -9.93 4.05
N ASP A 104 1.35 -8.81 4.07
CA ASP A 104 0.93 -8.16 5.32
C ASP A 104 0.02 -9.07 6.16
N ASN A 105 -0.94 -9.75 5.52
CA ASN A 105 -1.82 -10.68 6.21
C ASN A 105 -1.06 -11.86 6.80
N VAL A 106 -0.08 -12.41 6.08
CA VAL A 106 0.77 -13.50 6.59
C VAL A 106 1.59 -13.02 7.80
N ALA A 107 2.22 -11.85 7.73
CA ALA A 107 2.97 -11.29 8.85
C ALA A 107 2.05 -11.01 10.07
N LEU A 108 0.85 -10.49 9.84
CA LEU A 108 -0.14 -10.24 10.90
C LEU A 108 -0.64 -11.54 11.55
N MET A 109 -0.82 -12.60 10.76
CA MET A 109 -1.24 -13.90 11.28
C MET A 109 -0.13 -14.55 12.12
N ILE A 110 1.12 -14.53 11.65
CA ILE A 110 2.26 -15.09 12.38
C ILE A 110 2.47 -14.37 13.72
N THR A 111 2.47 -13.03 13.74
CA THR A 111 2.55 -12.25 14.99
C THR A 111 1.38 -12.56 15.93
N GLY A 112 0.16 -12.67 15.40
CA GLY A 112 -1.02 -13.03 16.17
C GLY A 112 -0.93 -14.40 16.83
N THR A 113 -0.33 -15.39 16.15
CA THR A 113 -0.14 -16.74 16.70
C THR A 113 0.88 -16.80 17.83
N ILE A 114 1.96 -16.04 17.72
CA ILE A 114 3.03 -16.00 18.73
C ILE A 114 2.51 -15.36 20.03
N HIS A 115 1.64 -14.36 19.91
CA HIS A 115 0.98 -13.75 21.05
C HIS A 115 -0.29 -14.49 21.54
N GLU A 116 -0.55 -15.70 21.03
CA GLU A 116 -1.71 -16.53 21.41
C GLU A 116 -3.07 -15.80 21.32
N ARG A 117 -3.24 -14.90 20.34
CA ARG A 117 -4.50 -14.17 20.15
C ARG A 117 -5.55 -15.02 19.45
N ASP A 118 -6.82 -14.69 19.71
CA ASP A 118 -7.95 -15.39 19.08
C ASP A 118 -7.96 -15.19 17.56
N ARG A 119 -8.07 -16.31 16.84
CA ARG A 119 -8.05 -16.36 15.37
C ARG A 119 -9.09 -15.43 14.74
N SER A 120 -10.30 -15.43 15.27
CA SER A 120 -11.39 -14.60 14.76
C SER A 120 -11.09 -13.10 14.87
N GLU A 121 -10.41 -12.67 15.95
CA GLU A 121 -10.06 -11.26 16.13
C GLU A 121 -8.98 -10.81 15.15
N ILE A 122 -8.00 -11.67 14.88
CA ILE A 122 -6.93 -11.37 13.91
C ILE A 122 -7.51 -11.34 12.49
N LEU A 123 -8.38 -12.29 12.15
CA LEU A 123 -9.03 -12.35 10.84
C LEU A 123 -9.88 -11.11 10.54
N ASP A 124 -10.55 -10.54 11.56
CA ASP A 124 -11.30 -9.29 11.41
C ASP A 124 -10.39 -8.08 11.11
N ARG A 125 -9.08 -8.19 11.39
CA ARG A 125 -8.07 -7.15 11.10
C ARG A 125 -7.30 -7.41 9.81
N CYS A 126 -7.45 -8.58 9.17
CA CYS A 126 -6.80 -8.88 7.90
C CYS A 126 -7.38 -8.02 6.77
N HIS A 127 -6.53 -7.67 5.81
CA HIS A 127 -6.93 -6.92 4.64
C HIS A 127 -7.68 -7.83 3.63
N PRO A 128 -8.92 -7.51 3.21
CA PRO A 128 -9.73 -8.38 2.36
C PRO A 128 -9.12 -8.70 0.99
N LEU A 129 -8.33 -7.79 0.40
CA LEU A 129 -7.66 -8.04 -0.89
C LEU A 129 -6.56 -9.11 -0.81
N GLY A 130 -6.02 -9.36 0.38
CA GLY A 130 -4.98 -10.36 0.61
C GLY A 130 -5.52 -11.68 1.15
N TRP A 131 -6.82 -11.95 0.98
CA TRP A 131 -7.44 -13.18 1.48
C TRP A 131 -7.13 -14.39 0.58
N PHE A 132 -6.87 -15.53 1.21
CA PHE A 132 -6.78 -16.83 0.55
C PHE A 132 -7.29 -17.94 1.49
N ASP A 133 -7.78 -19.04 0.93
CA ASP A 133 -8.52 -20.07 1.68
C ASP A 133 -7.71 -20.73 2.79
N THR A 134 -6.39 -20.82 2.61
CA THR A 134 -5.49 -21.43 3.60
C THR A 134 -4.95 -20.42 4.64
N LEU A 135 -5.32 -19.13 4.57
CA LEU A 135 -4.85 -18.10 5.53
C LEU A 135 -5.21 -18.46 6.99
N PRO A 136 -6.43 -18.92 7.34
CA PRO A 136 -6.76 -19.28 8.71
C PRO A 136 -5.96 -20.47 9.25
N THR A 137 -5.44 -21.33 8.35
CA THR A 137 -4.68 -22.53 8.73
C THR A 137 -3.27 -22.22 9.20
N LEU A 138 -2.74 -21.02 8.90
CA LEU A 138 -1.47 -20.53 9.46
C LEU A 138 -1.49 -20.45 10.99
N SER A 139 -2.69 -20.36 11.59
CA SER A 139 -2.83 -20.31 13.05
C SER A 139 -2.44 -21.58 13.81
N VAL A 140 -2.11 -22.66 13.09
CA VAL A 140 -1.88 -23.99 13.65
C VAL A 140 -0.39 -24.29 13.81
N ALA A 141 0.48 -23.68 13.00
CA ALA A 141 1.91 -23.99 13.00
C ALA A 141 2.71 -22.89 13.72
N THR A 142 3.62 -23.32 14.60
CA THR A 142 4.49 -22.46 15.40
C THR A 142 5.87 -22.27 14.81
N ASP A 143 6.21 -23.02 13.75
CA ASP A 143 7.54 -23.00 13.12
C ASP A 143 7.41 -22.57 11.65
N ILE A 144 8.37 -21.79 11.15
CA ILE A 144 8.39 -21.27 9.77
C ILE A 144 8.43 -22.40 8.74
N GLU A 145 9.22 -23.45 8.99
CA GLU A 145 9.35 -24.58 8.06
C GLU A 145 8.02 -25.36 7.95
N SER A 146 7.36 -25.60 9.09
CA SER A 146 6.05 -26.24 9.15
C SER A 146 4.96 -25.38 8.48
N LEU A 147 4.98 -24.06 8.70
CA LEU A 147 4.10 -23.09 8.03
C LEU A 147 4.31 -23.13 6.51
N TYR A 148 5.56 -23.16 6.07
CA TYR A 148 5.92 -23.20 4.66
C TYR A 148 5.42 -24.47 3.98
N GLN A 149 5.78 -25.63 4.54
CA GLN A 149 5.46 -26.93 3.95
C GLN A 149 3.97 -27.24 3.94
N THR A 150 3.21 -26.75 4.93
CA THR A 150 1.79 -27.09 5.08
C THR A 150 0.87 -26.13 4.33
N VAL A 151 1.22 -24.84 4.27
CA VAL A 151 0.29 -23.80 3.83
C VAL A 151 0.86 -22.97 2.68
N LEU A 152 2.12 -22.53 2.79
CA LEU A 152 2.65 -21.51 1.88
C LEU A 152 3.12 -22.10 0.54
N ILE A 153 3.44 -23.39 0.45
CA ILE A 153 3.82 -24.04 -0.83
C ILE A 153 2.74 -23.89 -1.91
N ASP A 154 1.47 -23.94 -1.52
CA ASP A 154 0.35 -23.83 -2.47
C ASP A 154 0.00 -22.37 -2.81
N THR A 155 0.64 -21.39 -2.14
CA THR A 155 0.40 -19.97 -2.36
C THR A 155 1.35 -19.41 -3.41
N PRO A 156 0.95 -18.34 -4.14
CA PRO A 156 1.84 -17.66 -5.08
C PRO A 156 3.06 -17.00 -4.41
N LEU A 157 3.06 -16.91 -3.07
CA LEU A 157 4.18 -16.41 -2.28
C LEU A 157 5.29 -17.46 -2.08
N ALA A 158 5.05 -18.73 -2.40
CA ALA A 158 6.00 -19.82 -2.19
C ALA A 158 7.43 -19.54 -2.70
N PRO A 159 7.64 -18.91 -3.88
CA PRO A 159 8.99 -18.60 -4.37
C PRO A 159 9.72 -17.57 -3.49
N TYR A 160 9.00 -16.68 -2.82
CA TYR A 160 9.59 -15.60 -2.00
C TYR A 160 10.08 -16.10 -0.64
N PHE A 161 9.54 -17.23 -0.16
CA PHE A 161 9.92 -17.81 1.13
C PHE A 161 11.19 -18.68 1.08
N TYR A 162 11.66 -19.09 -0.10
CA TYR A 162 12.84 -19.96 -0.23
C TYR A 162 14.10 -19.36 0.42
N ASP A 163 14.29 -18.05 0.28
CA ASP A 163 15.43 -17.31 0.85
C ASP A 163 15.21 -16.88 2.32
N CYS A 164 14.04 -17.17 2.90
CA CYS A 164 13.65 -16.75 4.26
C CYS A 164 13.69 -17.90 5.31
N LEU A 165 13.97 -19.14 4.89
CA LEU A 165 13.86 -20.35 5.74
C LEU A 165 14.99 -20.53 6.77
N SER A 166 15.95 -19.61 6.87
CA SER A 166 17.13 -19.75 7.75
C SER A 166 16.93 -19.26 9.19
N ALA A 167 15.76 -18.69 9.52
CA ALA A 167 15.46 -18.22 10.88
C ALA A 167 14.90 -19.36 11.74
N GLU A 168 15.66 -19.80 12.75
CA GLU A 168 15.25 -20.85 13.68
C GLU A 168 14.24 -20.34 14.73
N ASP A 169 14.23 -19.03 15.03
CA ASP A 169 13.37 -18.42 16.07
C ASP A 169 12.40 -17.36 15.49
N LEU A 170 11.12 -17.50 15.83
CA LEU A 170 10.03 -16.60 15.48
C LEU A 170 9.81 -15.53 16.56
N ASP A 171 10.62 -14.48 16.51
CA ASP A 171 10.47 -13.27 17.34
C ASP A 171 9.87 -12.11 16.53
N ASP A 172 9.27 -11.13 17.22
CA ASP A 172 8.68 -9.92 16.59
C ASP A 172 9.66 -9.22 15.63
N LEU A 173 10.94 -9.12 16.00
CA LEU A 173 12.00 -8.56 15.15
C LEU A 173 12.22 -9.41 13.90
N ASN A 174 12.23 -10.74 14.04
CA ASN A 174 12.45 -11.65 12.93
C ASN A 174 11.27 -11.65 11.96
N ILE A 175 10.03 -11.52 12.45
CA ILE A 175 8.84 -11.43 11.59
C ILE A 175 8.87 -10.16 10.76
N GLU A 176 9.31 -9.04 11.34
CA GLU A 176 9.53 -7.79 10.62
C GLU A 176 10.62 -7.92 9.55
N ILE A 177 11.71 -8.63 9.85
CA ILE A 177 12.76 -8.96 8.86
C ILE A 177 12.19 -9.83 7.74
N ILE A 178 11.43 -10.87 8.07
CA ILE A 178 10.76 -11.76 7.09
C ILE A 178 9.82 -10.95 6.21
N ARG A 179 8.96 -10.10 6.80
CA ARG A 179 8.06 -9.22 6.06
C ARG A 179 8.82 -8.39 5.04
N ASN A 180 9.91 -7.74 5.46
CA ASN A 180 10.69 -6.89 4.56
C ASN A 180 11.45 -7.70 3.48
N LYS A 181 11.97 -8.89 3.79
CA LYS A 181 12.57 -9.82 2.81
C LYS A 181 11.56 -10.28 1.76
N LEU A 182 10.35 -10.66 2.19
CA LEU A 182 9.25 -11.03 1.29
C LEU A 182 8.88 -9.87 0.37
N TYR A 183 8.78 -8.66 0.93
CA TYR A 183 8.49 -7.47 0.13
C TYR A 183 9.58 -7.15 -0.88
N LYS A 184 10.86 -7.34 -0.53
CA LYS A 184 11.96 -7.21 -1.47
C LYS A 184 11.82 -8.18 -2.64
N ALA A 185 11.63 -9.47 -2.36
CA ALA A 185 11.48 -10.50 -3.40
C ALA A 185 10.25 -10.23 -4.28
N TYR A 186 9.13 -9.82 -3.67
CA TYR A 186 7.92 -9.40 -4.37
C TYR A 186 8.16 -8.20 -5.29
N LEU A 187 8.82 -7.14 -4.82
CA LEU A 187 9.09 -5.97 -5.63
C LEU A 187 10.02 -6.28 -6.81
N GLU A 188 11.06 -7.10 -6.59
CA GLU A 188 11.98 -7.53 -7.65
C GLU A 188 11.30 -8.39 -8.72
N ASP A 189 10.40 -9.28 -8.31
CA ASP A 189 9.62 -10.08 -9.25
C ASP A 189 8.58 -9.22 -9.99
N PHE A 190 7.88 -8.34 -9.28
CA PHE A 190 6.90 -7.44 -9.89
C PHE A 190 7.56 -6.46 -10.87
N TYR A 191 8.79 -6.03 -10.58
CA TYR A 191 9.61 -5.25 -11.50
C TYR A 191 9.93 -6.01 -12.78
N LYS A 192 10.41 -7.26 -12.66
CA LYS A 192 10.70 -8.12 -13.82
C LYS A 192 9.45 -8.35 -14.67
N PHE A 193 8.30 -8.57 -14.02
CA PHE A 193 7.02 -8.67 -14.70
C PHE A 193 6.65 -7.38 -15.43
N SER A 194 6.81 -6.22 -14.79
CA SER A 194 6.53 -4.91 -15.40
C SER A 194 7.35 -4.64 -16.67
N GLN A 195 8.59 -5.13 -16.74
CA GLN A 195 9.43 -5.01 -17.94
C GLN A 195 8.93 -5.87 -19.13
N THR A 196 8.11 -6.89 -18.86
CA THR A 196 7.48 -7.70 -19.93
C THR A 196 6.23 -7.05 -20.52
N LEU A 197 5.67 -6.02 -19.85
CA LEU A 197 4.47 -5.32 -20.29
C LEU A 197 4.77 -4.39 -21.48
N PRO A 198 3.78 -4.14 -22.36
CA PRO A 198 3.96 -3.21 -23.46
C PRO A 198 4.12 -1.77 -22.97
N SER A 199 4.90 -0.98 -23.72
CA SER A 199 4.96 0.47 -23.55
C SER A 199 3.59 1.09 -23.88
N PRO A 200 3.09 2.05 -23.07
CA PRO A 200 3.80 2.87 -22.08
C PRO A 200 3.69 2.40 -20.60
N ALA A 201 3.02 1.28 -20.34
CA ALA A 201 2.78 0.79 -18.98
C ALA A 201 4.08 0.44 -18.24
N ASN A 202 5.07 -0.09 -18.95
CA ASN A 202 6.38 -0.45 -18.40
C ASN A 202 7.09 0.75 -17.78
N GLU A 203 7.16 1.90 -18.47
CA GLU A 203 7.87 3.09 -17.99
C GLU A 203 7.18 3.74 -16.79
N VAL A 204 5.85 3.73 -16.77
CA VAL A 204 5.08 4.29 -15.64
C VAL A 204 5.23 3.43 -14.40
N MET A 205 5.06 2.11 -14.57
CA MET A 205 5.22 1.18 -13.46
C MET A 205 6.67 1.12 -12.97
N ASP A 206 7.66 1.23 -13.84
CA ASP A 206 9.08 1.35 -13.47
C ASP A 206 9.30 2.52 -12.51
N ARG A 207 8.78 3.72 -12.83
CA ARG A 207 8.87 4.88 -11.92
C ARG A 207 8.14 4.68 -10.60
N LEU A 208 6.93 4.10 -10.63
CA LEU A 208 6.14 3.85 -9.42
C LEU A 208 6.81 2.82 -8.49
N LEU A 209 7.39 1.75 -9.05
CA LEU A 209 8.06 0.70 -8.29
C LEU A 209 9.43 1.13 -7.77
N GLN A 210 10.17 1.93 -8.54
CA GLN A 210 11.41 2.56 -8.06
C GLN A 210 11.15 3.42 -6.82
N PHE A 211 10.06 4.21 -6.84
CA PHE A 211 9.68 5.02 -5.69
C PHE A 211 9.26 4.16 -4.48
N GLU A 212 8.49 3.08 -4.69
CA GLU A 212 8.11 2.16 -3.59
C GLU A 212 9.34 1.48 -2.97
N GLY A 213 10.31 1.10 -3.80
CA GLY A 213 11.60 0.55 -3.35
C GLY A 213 12.40 1.55 -2.52
N ASP A 214 12.54 2.78 -3.01
CA ASP A 214 13.24 3.87 -2.32
C ASP A 214 12.56 4.23 -0.98
N LYS A 215 11.23 4.37 -0.98
CA LYS A 215 10.42 4.63 0.22
C LYS A 215 10.64 3.56 1.29
N ARG A 216 10.66 2.29 0.89
CA ARG A 216 10.94 1.17 1.81
C ARG A 216 12.36 1.21 2.34
N ALA A 217 13.36 1.43 1.49
CA ALA A 217 14.75 1.53 1.93
C ALA A 217 14.94 2.64 2.99
N ILE A 218 14.30 3.80 2.78
CA ILE A 218 14.33 4.91 3.76
C ILE A 218 13.61 4.54 5.05
N ASN A 219 12.39 3.97 4.97
CA ASN A 219 11.63 3.58 6.16
C ASN A 219 12.32 2.49 6.98
N ILE A 220 12.90 1.48 6.32
CA ILE A 220 13.71 0.44 6.98
C ILE A 220 14.90 1.08 7.68
N THR A 221 15.61 2.00 7.00
CA THR A 221 16.77 2.68 7.60
C THR A 221 16.35 3.49 8.81
N LEU A 222 15.28 4.28 8.72
CA LEU A 222 14.75 5.11 9.81
C LEU A 222 14.30 4.25 11.01
N ASN A 223 13.54 3.18 10.77
CA ASN A 223 13.06 2.28 11.82
C ASN A 223 14.17 1.41 12.42
N SER A 224 15.28 1.22 11.70
CA SER A 224 16.44 0.51 12.21
C SER A 224 17.30 1.33 13.16
N ILE A 225 17.11 2.66 13.22
CA ILE A 225 17.85 3.53 14.13
C ILE A 225 17.45 3.19 15.57
N GLY A 226 18.42 2.77 16.38
CA GLY A 226 18.18 2.33 17.76
C GLY A 226 17.84 0.84 17.93
N THR A 227 17.95 0.04 16.86
CA THR A 227 17.82 -1.43 16.91
C THR A 227 19.16 -2.13 16.75
N GLU A 228 19.30 -3.37 17.23
CA GLU A 228 20.53 -4.19 17.14
C GLU A 228 20.73 -4.85 15.75
N LEU A 229 20.19 -4.26 14.68
CA LEU A 229 20.30 -4.78 13.32
C LEU A 229 21.70 -4.53 12.74
N THR A 230 22.39 -5.59 12.35
CA THR A 230 23.69 -5.49 11.69
C THR A 230 23.57 -4.89 10.27
N PRO A 231 24.58 -4.14 9.79
CA PRO A 231 24.57 -3.57 8.44
C PRO A 231 24.41 -4.62 7.33
N GLU A 232 24.90 -5.84 7.54
CA GLU A 232 24.81 -6.95 6.58
C GLU A 232 23.35 -7.39 6.39
N VAL A 233 22.59 -7.54 7.48
CA VAL A 233 21.16 -7.88 7.44
C VAL A 233 20.38 -6.74 6.77
N LYS A 234 20.73 -5.47 7.03
CA LYS A 234 20.08 -4.32 6.36
C LYS A 234 20.26 -4.38 4.83
N LEU A 235 21.45 -4.71 4.35
CA LEU A 235 21.73 -4.87 2.91
C LEU A 235 20.94 -6.02 2.28
N GLU A 236 20.74 -7.11 3.02
CA GLU A 236 19.89 -8.21 2.55
C GLU A 236 18.42 -7.80 2.42
N ILE A 237 17.94 -6.89 3.28
CA ILE A 237 16.54 -6.47 3.31
C ILE A 237 16.25 -5.37 2.27
N PHE A 238 17.22 -4.54 1.91
CA PHE A 238 17.00 -3.46 0.95
C PHE A 238 16.60 -4.00 -0.44
N PRO A 239 15.47 -3.51 -1.02
CA PRO A 239 15.08 -3.85 -2.39
C PRO A 239 16.17 -3.45 -3.37
N GLN A 240 16.56 -4.30 -4.33
CA GLN A 240 17.54 -3.91 -5.37
C GLN A 240 16.90 -3.06 -6.48
N LEU A 241 16.06 -2.10 -6.10
CA LEU A 241 15.22 -1.31 -6.97
C LEU A 241 15.25 0.15 -6.52
N GLY A 242 15.31 1.07 -7.47
CA GLY A 242 15.21 2.50 -7.21
C GLY A 242 16.47 3.30 -7.48
N SER A 243 16.38 4.60 -7.23
CA SER A 243 17.50 5.52 -7.43
C SER A 243 18.52 5.46 -6.29
N LEU A 244 18.16 4.81 -5.16
CA LEU A 244 18.99 4.71 -3.97
C LEU A 244 19.99 3.54 -3.98
N ILE A 245 19.98 2.68 -5.01
CA ILE A 245 20.88 1.51 -5.12
C ILE A 245 22.36 1.87 -4.86
N PRO A 246 22.93 2.94 -5.46
CA PRO A 246 24.34 3.30 -5.22
C PRO A 246 24.63 3.68 -3.76
N PHE A 247 23.61 4.11 -3.02
CA PHE A 247 23.72 4.59 -1.65
C PHE A 247 23.35 3.52 -0.60
N HIS A 248 22.94 2.31 -1.00
CA HIS A 248 22.56 1.24 -0.04
C HIS A 248 23.67 0.89 0.95
N LEU A 249 24.94 0.91 0.51
CA LEU A 249 26.08 0.69 1.40
C LEU A 249 26.22 1.80 2.45
N GLU A 250 25.94 3.04 2.08
CA GLU A 250 25.97 4.19 3.00
C GLU A 250 24.77 4.14 3.95
N LEU A 251 23.56 3.85 3.43
CA LEU A 251 22.33 3.70 4.21
C LEU A 251 22.43 2.57 5.25
N SER A 252 23.11 1.46 4.93
CA SER A 252 23.30 0.35 5.87
C SER A 252 24.12 0.75 7.11
N ARG A 253 24.95 1.79 7.00
CA ARG A 253 25.85 2.29 8.06
C ARG A 253 25.28 3.51 8.79
N VAL A 254 24.09 3.97 8.41
CA VAL A 254 23.45 5.11 9.05
C VAL A 254 22.97 4.72 10.44
N GLU A 255 23.45 5.48 11.44
CA GLU A 255 23.03 5.38 12.83
C GLU A 255 22.23 6.63 13.28
N ASP A 256 22.36 7.74 12.55
CA ASP A 256 21.74 9.03 12.89
C ASP A 256 20.78 9.55 11.81
N SER A 257 19.64 10.09 12.23
CA SER A 257 18.64 10.67 11.32
C SER A 257 19.21 11.82 10.46
N GLU A 258 20.18 12.60 10.98
CA GLU A 258 20.81 13.68 10.21
C GLU A 258 21.66 13.16 9.05
N THR A 259 22.36 12.03 9.24
CA THR A 259 23.14 11.40 8.16
C THR A 259 22.24 10.82 7.08
N LEU A 260 21.08 10.26 7.47
CA LEU A 260 20.04 9.84 6.52
C LEU A 260 19.58 11.00 5.64
N LYS A 261 19.28 12.16 6.26
CA LYS A 261 18.86 13.37 5.55
C LYS A 261 19.92 13.83 4.57
N GLY A 262 21.20 13.80 4.94
CA GLY A 262 22.32 14.16 4.06
C GLY A 262 22.41 13.26 2.83
N ILE A 263 22.29 11.95 3.00
CA ILE A 263 22.35 10.97 1.89
C ILE A 263 21.16 11.14 0.96
N VAL A 264 19.94 11.25 1.51
CA VAL A 264 18.72 11.39 0.71
C VAL A 264 18.67 12.74 -0.02
N SER A 265 19.25 13.80 0.57
CA SER A 265 19.36 15.12 -0.06
C SER A 265 20.29 15.14 -1.28
N ASN A 266 21.20 14.17 -1.40
CA ASN A 266 22.05 14.02 -2.59
C ASN A 266 21.25 13.54 -3.81
N VAL A 267 20.11 12.88 -3.59
CA VAL A 267 19.19 12.49 -4.65
C VAL A 267 18.23 13.64 -4.94
N GLY A 268 18.37 14.26 -6.11
CA GLY A 268 17.62 15.46 -6.49
C GLY A 268 16.10 15.34 -6.36
N THR A 269 15.54 14.14 -6.52
CA THR A 269 14.10 13.85 -6.37
C THR A 269 13.60 13.95 -4.93
N TYR A 270 14.45 13.61 -3.95
CA TYR A 270 14.10 13.56 -2.53
C TYR A 270 14.66 14.74 -1.73
N LYS A 271 15.39 15.64 -2.40
CA LYS A 271 15.99 16.82 -1.79
C LYS A 271 14.97 17.73 -1.09
N ASP A 272 13.76 17.82 -1.64
CA ASP A 272 12.70 18.67 -1.11
C ASP A 272 11.89 17.98 0.01
N PHE A 273 12.14 16.69 0.30
CA PHE A 273 11.38 15.94 1.32
C PHE A 273 11.81 16.28 2.75
N PHE A 274 13.04 16.80 2.90
CA PHE A 274 13.59 17.27 4.18
C PHE A 274 13.67 18.79 4.25
N GLY A 275 12.95 19.48 3.34
CA GLY A 275 12.82 20.93 3.36
C GLY A 275 12.16 21.42 4.65
N SER A 276 12.50 22.66 5.02
CA SER A 276 12.12 23.36 6.25
C SER A 276 10.65 23.77 6.32
N ASP A 277 9.72 22.82 6.22
CA ASP A 277 8.32 23.00 6.64
C ASP A 277 8.12 22.22 7.95
N ASP A 278 8.09 22.93 9.08
CA ASP A 278 7.96 22.36 10.44
C ASP A 278 6.61 21.63 10.69
N ASP A 279 5.65 21.72 9.76
CA ASP A 279 4.29 21.22 9.94
C ASP A 279 4.00 19.86 9.29
N LYS A 280 4.85 19.34 8.38
CA LYS A 280 4.61 18.07 7.67
C LYS A 280 5.60 16.98 8.06
N ASN A 281 5.08 15.78 8.32
CA ASN A 281 5.93 14.65 8.62
C ASN A 281 6.60 14.10 7.35
N LEU A 282 7.73 13.40 7.49
CA LEU A 282 8.42 12.78 6.35
C LEU A 282 7.49 11.83 5.58
N GLU A 283 6.63 11.11 6.30
CA GLU A 283 5.60 10.25 5.72
C GLU A 283 4.59 11.02 4.84
N ASP A 284 4.21 12.23 5.25
CA ASP A 284 3.30 13.08 4.48
C ASP A 284 3.94 13.50 3.15
N HIS A 285 5.26 13.77 3.14
CA HIS A 285 6.01 14.04 1.91
C HIS A 285 6.06 12.82 0.99
N PHE A 286 6.26 11.61 1.53
CA PHE A 286 6.19 10.38 0.74
C PHE A 286 4.81 10.19 0.11
N TYR A 287 3.75 10.32 0.89
CA TYR A 287 2.38 10.17 0.37
C TYR A 287 2.04 11.24 -0.67
N GLN A 288 2.44 12.49 -0.45
CA GLN A 288 2.23 13.57 -1.43
C GLN A 288 2.95 13.28 -2.76
N HIS A 289 4.19 12.80 -2.71
CA HIS A 289 4.93 12.44 -3.91
C HIS A 289 4.35 11.21 -4.60
N GLU A 290 3.96 10.19 -3.84
CA GLU A 290 3.27 8.99 -4.34
C GLU A 290 2.01 9.38 -5.14
N MET A 291 1.20 10.29 -4.58
CA MET A 291 -0.02 10.76 -5.22
C MET A 291 0.27 11.63 -6.46
N ASN A 292 1.34 12.42 -6.47
CA ASN A 292 1.77 13.17 -7.66
C ASN A 292 2.15 12.22 -8.81
N LEU A 293 2.92 11.16 -8.52
CA LEU A 293 3.26 10.13 -9.51
C LEU A 293 1.99 9.40 -10.03
N CYS A 294 1.05 9.09 -9.14
CA CYS A 294 -0.22 8.48 -9.51
C CYS A 294 -1.07 9.42 -10.39
N ARG A 295 -1.11 10.71 -10.09
CA ARG A 295 -1.81 11.72 -10.92
C ARG A 295 -1.21 11.77 -12.32
N ASP A 296 0.11 11.80 -12.42
CA ASP A 296 0.81 11.90 -13.69
C ASP A 296 0.63 10.61 -14.52
N ALA A 297 0.51 9.44 -13.87
CA ALA A 297 0.17 8.17 -14.54
C ALA A 297 -1.20 8.20 -15.24
N PHE A 298 -2.18 8.97 -14.74
CA PHE A 298 -3.48 9.11 -15.40
C PHE A 298 -3.45 9.96 -16.68
N THR A 299 -2.37 10.73 -16.91
CA THR A 299 -2.22 11.57 -18.12
C THR A 299 -1.91 10.73 -19.36
N GLN A 300 -1.35 9.54 -19.18
CA GLN A 300 -1.11 8.59 -20.26
C GLN A 300 -2.39 7.80 -20.57
N GLN A 301 -2.51 7.30 -21.80
CA GLN A 301 -3.64 6.52 -22.30
C GLN A 301 -3.18 5.15 -22.79
N PHE A 302 -4.05 4.14 -22.78
CA PHE A 302 -3.76 2.76 -23.19
C PHE A 302 -2.73 2.09 -22.26
N THR A 303 -2.89 2.30 -20.96
CA THR A 303 -1.99 1.74 -19.95
C THR A 303 -2.73 1.05 -18.80
N ILE A 304 -2.25 -0.13 -18.44
CA ILE A 304 -2.69 -0.92 -17.29
C ILE A 304 -2.27 -0.26 -15.97
N SER A 305 -1.24 0.61 -16.00
CA SER A 305 -0.75 1.31 -14.81
C SER A 305 -1.81 2.22 -14.16
N THR A 306 -2.86 2.61 -14.91
CA THR A 306 -3.99 3.38 -14.36
C THR A 306 -4.69 2.66 -13.22
N ILE A 307 -4.71 1.32 -13.22
CA ILE A 307 -5.34 0.53 -12.14
C ILE A 307 -4.53 0.65 -10.85
N TRP A 308 -3.20 0.51 -10.93
CA TRP A 308 -2.32 0.71 -9.77
C TRP A 308 -2.50 2.10 -9.18
N SER A 309 -2.44 3.13 -10.04
CA SER A 309 -2.60 4.52 -9.61
C SER A 309 -3.98 4.80 -9.02
N TRP A 310 -5.03 4.15 -9.54
CA TRP A 310 -6.38 4.25 -8.99
C TRP A 310 -6.49 3.60 -7.62
N VAL A 311 -6.02 2.36 -7.44
CA VAL A 311 -6.04 1.67 -6.14
C VAL A 311 -5.32 2.51 -5.10
N ARG A 312 -4.07 2.94 -5.37
CA ARG A 312 -3.30 3.78 -4.44
C ARG A 312 -3.96 5.11 -4.13
N SER A 313 -4.55 5.77 -5.13
CA SER A 313 -5.27 7.03 -4.92
C SER A 313 -6.53 6.85 -4.07
N LYS A 314 -7.26 5.75 -4.28
CA LYS A 314 -8.47 5.45 -3.51
C LYS A 314 -8.15 5.04 -2.08
N GLU A 315 -7.07 4.30 -1.85
CA GLU A 315 -6.56 4.03 -0.51
C GLU A 315 -6.21 5.32 0.24
N GLN A 316 -5.53 6.26 -0.42
CA GLN A 316 -5.23 7.55 0.19
C GLN A 316 -6.49 8.34 0.51
N GLU A 317 -7.51 8.28 -0.35
CA GLU A 317 -8.81 8.89 -0.09
C GLU A 317 -9.49 8.29 1.14
N VAL A 318 -9.50 6.96 1.29
CA VAL A 318 -10.04 6.29 2.49
C VAL A 318 -9.28 6.72 3.75
N ARG A 319 -7.95 6.85 3.68
CA ARG A 319 -7.13 7.38 4.79
C ARG A 319 -7.50 8.81 5.14
N ASN A 320 -7.64 9.68 4.15
CA ASN A 320 -8.05 11.07 4.36
C ASN A 320 -9.44 11.17 5.00
N ILE A 321 -10.42 10.38 4.52
CA ILE A 321 -11.78 10.35 5.09
C ILE A 321 -11.73 9.87 6.55
N THR A 322 -10.92 8.84 6.84
CA THR A 322 -10.77 8.30 8.20
C THR A 322 -10.12 9.33 9.13
N TRP A 323 -9.07 10.01 8.68
CA TRP A 323 -8.43 11.10 9.44
C TRP A 323 -9.42 12.22 9.77
N ILE A 324 -10.19 12.70 8.78
CA ILE A 324 -11.20 13.74 9.00
C ILE A 324 -12.28 13.24 9.99
N ALA A 325 -12.72 11.99 9.85
CA ALA A 325 -13.70 11.39 10.75
C ALA A 325 -13.17 11.29 12.20
N GLU A 326 -11.90 10.93 12.39
CA GLU A 326 -11.24 10.89 13.69
C GLU A 326 -11.11 12.28 14.32
N CYS A 327 -10.66 13.29 13.55
CA CYS A 327 -10.59 14.67 14.02
C CYS A 327 -11.97 15.20 14.46
N ILE A 328 -13.04 14.88 13.73
CA ILE A 328 -14.42 15.26 14.08
C ILE A 328 -14.88 14.50 15.33
N ALA A 329 -14.70 13.18 15.39
CA ALA A 329 -15.13 12.36 16.53
C ALA A 329 -14.43 12.75 17.84
N GLN A 330 -13.16 13.15 17.78
CA GLN A 330 -12.35 13.58 18.93
C GLN A 330 -12.47 15.08 19.24
N ASN A 331 -13.20 15.86 18.42
CA ASN A 331 -13.29 17.32 18.49
C ASN A 331 -11.93 18.05 18.41
N GLN A 332 -10.93 17.44 17.75
CA GLN A 332 -9.59 18.02 17.56
C GLN A 332 -9.43 18.50 16.11
N LYS A 333 -9.88 19.74 15.86
CA LYS A 333 -9.86 20.33 14.49
C LYS A 333 -8.55 21.05 14.14
N GLU A 334 -7.55 21.07 15.02
CA GLU A 334 -6.29 21.80 14.78
C GLU A 334 -5.50 21.24 13.58
N ARG A 335 -5.49 19.91 13.40
CA ARG A 335 -4.79 19.22 12.30
C ARG A 335 -5.73 18.59 11.27
N ILE A 336 -7.00 19.03 11.23
CA ILE A 336 -7.99 18.46 10.31
C ILE A 336 -7.62 18.67 8.83
N ASN A 337 -6.86 19.73 8.55
CA ASN A 337 -6.40 20.06 7.19
C ASN A 337 -5.16 19.27 6.76
N ASN A 338 -4.61 18.38 7.59
CA ASN A 338 -3.47 17.53 7.23
C ASN A 338 -3.90 16.31 6.39
N TYR A 339 -4.76 16.51 5.39
CA TYR A 339 -5.12 15.50 4.40
C TYR A 339 -4.34 15.74 3.11
N ILE A 340 -4.16 14.68 2.33
CA ILE A 340 -3.37 14.74 1.10
C ILE A 340 -4.32 14.67 -0.09
N SER A 341 -4.58 15.83 -0.72
CA SER A 341 -5.42 15.93 -1.93
C SER A 341 -4.59 16.33 -3.14
N VAL A 342 -4.62 15.52 -4.19
CA VAL A 342 -3.89 15.77 -5.45
C VAL A 342 -4.84 15.97 -6.65
N TYR A 343 -6.14 15.73 -6.46
CA TYR A 343 -7.18 15.74 -7.49
C TYR A 343 -8.15 16.93 -7.38
#